data_AF-A0A920GLH0-F1
#
_entry.id   AF-A0A920GLH0-F1
#
_cell.length_a   1.000
_cell.length_b   1.000
_cell.length_c   1.000
_cell.angle_alpha   90.00
_cell.angle_beta   90.00
_cell.angle_gamma   90.00
#
_symmetry.space_group_name_H-M   'P 1'
#
loop_
_entity.id
_entity.type
_entity.pdbx_description
1 polymer ?
#
loop_
_entity_poly.entity_id
_entity_poly.type
_entity_poly.pdbx_seq_one_letter_code
_entity_poly.pdbx_strand_id
1 'polypeptide(L)'
;MAQTLYDKLWDAHLVEQREDGTALIYIDRHLLHEVTSPQAFEGLVLAGRPLWRRSANLAVPDHNVSTLASERQGGLAALPTRCRDCSYRRSMIIAKRLTSRRFL
;
A
#
# COMPACT_ATOMS: atom_id res chain seq x y z
N MET A 1 -0.99 -3.79 36.71
CA MET A 1 -1.30 -2.44 36.19
C MET A 1 -2.41 -2.55 35.16
N ALA A 2 -3.24 -1.51 35.01
CA ALA A 2 -4.20 -1.48 33.92
C ALA A 2 -3.44 -1.41 32.59
N GLN A 3 -3.76 -2.30 31.65
CA GLN A 3 -3.19 -2.26 30.30
C GLN A 3 -3.80 -1.10 29.51
N THR A 4 -2.96 -0.37 28.78
CA THR A 4 -3.40 0.65 27.83
C THR A 4 -4.02 0.00 26.59
N LEU A 5 -4.68 0.81 25.74
CA LEU A 5 -5.14 0.33 24.44
C LEU A 5 -3.98 -0.14 23.56
N TYR A 6 -2.83 0.55 23.65
CA TYR A 6 -1.64 0.19 22.89
C TYR A 6 -1.13 -1.20 23.29
N ASP A 7 -1.02 -1.47 24.59
CA ASP A 7 -0.58 -2.78 25.10
C ASP A 7 -1.50 -3.90 24.62
N LYS A 8 -2.82 -3.67 24.68
CA LYS A 8 -3.81 -4.65 24.21
C LYS A 8 -3.68 -4.94 22.72
N LEU A 9 -3.46 -3.91 21.89
CA LEU A 9 -3.27 -4.09 20.45
C LEU A 9 -1.93 -4.77 20.15
N TRP A 10 -0.87 -4.39 20.85
CA TRP A 10 0.45 -5.00 20.72
C TRP A 10 0.41 -6.48 21.06
N ASP A 11 -0.10 -6.84 22.24
CA ASP A 11 -0.18 -8.21 22.73
C ASP A 11 -1.04 -9.09 21.82
N ALA A 12 -2.08 -8.52 21.18
CA ALA A 12 -2.94 -9.25 20.25
C ALA A 12 -2.27 -9.59 18.91
N HIS A 13 -1.20 -8.88 18.52
CA HIS A 13 -0.53 -9.07 17.22
C HIS A 13 0.92 -9.57 17.36
N LEU A 14 1.45 -9.65 18.57
CA LEU A 14 2.76 -10.23 18.84
C LEU A 14 2.73 -11.74 18.58
N VAL A 15 3.55 -12.20 17.65
CA VAL A 15 3.70 -13.63 17.34
C VAL A 15 4.79 -14.23 18.21
N GLU A 16 5.93 -13.56 18.29
CA GLU A 16 7.10 -14.02 19.03
C GLU A 16 8.00 -12.84 19.39
N GLN A 17 8.63 -12.91 20.55
CA GLN A 17 9.73 -12.00 20.91
C GLN A 17 11.02 -12.82 21.00
N ARG A 18 12.05 -12.34 20.29
CA ARG A 18 13.36 -12.98 20.21
C ARG A 18 14.27 -12.52 21.35
N GLU A 19 15.30 -13.30 21.62
CA GLU A 19 16.29 -13.03 22.67
C GLU A 19 17.05 -11.70 22.46
N ASP A 20 17.19 -11.26 21.22
CA ASP A 20 17.82 -9.98 20.85
C ASP A 20 16.91 -8.75 21.07
N GLY A 21 15.68 -8.97 21.58
CA GLY A 21 14.69 -7.93 21.82
C GLY A 21 13.84 -7.58 20.61
N THR A 22 14.08 -8.19 19.44
CA THR A 22 13.23 -7.97 18.26
C THR A 22 11.90 -8.72 18.38
N ALA A 23 10.84 -8.12 17.85
CA ALA A 23 9.50 -8.69 17.89
C ALA A 23 9.03 -9.06 16.47
N LEU A 24 8.48 -10.26 16.33
CA LEU A 24 7.72 -10.64 15.15
C LEU A 24 6.25 -10.28 15.38
N ILE A 25 5.73 -9.40 14.53
CA ILE A 25 4.36 -8.88 14.63
C ILE A 25 3.57 -9.28 13.39
N TYR A 26 2.34 -9.73 13.59
CA TYR A 26 1.40 -10.02 12.53
C TYR A 26 0.77 -8.73 11.98
N ILE A 27 0.69 -8.61 10.65
CA ILE A 27 0.08 -7.47 9.97
C ILE A 27 -1.22 -7.89 9.27
N ASP A 28 -2.35 -7.34 9.71
CA ASP A 28 -3.68 -7.68 9.18
C ASP A 28 -4.05 -6.97 7.88
N ARG A 29 -3.42 -5.81 7.62
CA ARG A 29 -3.80 -4.92 6.53
C ARG A 29 -2.57 -4.21 5.97
N HIS A 30 -2.42 -4.30 4.65
CA HIS A 30 -1.49 -3.48 3.90
C HIS A 30 -2.27 -2.41 3.14
N LEU A 31 -1.93 -1.15 3.37
CA LEU A 31 -2.45 -0.01 2.63
C LEU A 31 -1.40 0.40 1.61
N LEU A 32 -1.75 0.32 0.33
CA LEU A 32 -0.82 0.45 -0.78
C LEU A 32 -1.20 1.66 -1.64
N HIS A 33 -0.20 2.31 -2.21
CA HIS A 33 -0.37 3.43 -3.13
C HIS A 33 0.63 3.36 -4.29
N GLU A 34 0.33 4.04 -5.38
CA GLU A 34 0.99 3.92 -6.67
C GLU A 34 2.43 4.44 -6.73
N VAL A 35 2.91 5.09 -5.67
CA VAL A 35 4.23 5.74 -5.65
C VAL A 35 5.31 4.84 -5.08
N THR A 36 5.05 4.13 -3.98
CA THR A 36 6.07 3.35 -3.24
C THR A 36 5.82 1.85 -3.25
N SER A 37 4.57 1.43 -3.45
CA SER A 37 4.21 0.02 -3.45
C SER A 37 4.79 -0.74 -4.64
N PRO A 38 4.91 -0.18 -5.87
CA PRO A 38 5.53 -0.89 -7.00
C PRO A 38 6.95 -1.40 -6.69
N GLN A 39 7.75 -0.62 -5.98
CA GLN A 39 9.12 -0.97 -5.58
C GLN A 39 9.14 -2.15 -4.60
N ALA A 40 8.21 -2.17 -3.63
CA ALA A 40 8.07 -3.30 -2.71
C ALA A 40 7.64 -4.59 -3.42
N PHE A 41 6.74 -4.49 -4.40
CA PHE A 41 6.34 -5.65 -5.22
C PHE A 41 7.45 -6.15 -6.12
N GLU A 42 8.29 -5.26 -6.67
CA GLU A 42 9.48 -5.65 -7.43
C GLU A 42 10.44 -6.47 -6.57
N GLY A 43 10.66 -6.07 -5.31
CA GLY A 43 11.45 -6.85 -4.36
C GLY A 43 10.90 -8.26 -4.13
N LEU A 44 9.58 -8.42 -4.04
CA LEU A 44 8.95 -9.75 -3.94
C LEU A 44 9.18 -10.58 -5.20
N VAL A 45 9.08 -9.99 -6.37
CA VAL A 45 9.32 -10.67 -7.66
C VAL A 45 10.77 -11.12 -7.78
N LEU A 46 11.73 -10.24 -7.49
CA LEU A 46 13.16 -10.56 -7.51
C LEU A 46 13.51 -11.67 -6.52
N ALA A 47 12.84 -11.71 -5.37
CA ALA A 47 12.97 -12.78 -4.39
C ALA A 47 12.19 -14.06 -4.74
N GLY A 48 11.45 -14.09 -5.86
CA GLY A 48 10.61 -15.22 -6.27
C GLY A 48 9.46 -15.52 -5.31
N ARG A 49 9.00 -14.53 -4.53
CA ARG A 49 8.00 -14.70 -3.47
C ARG A 49 6.60 -14.31 -3.96
N PRO A 50 5.59 -15.18 -3.82
CA PRO A 50 4.22 -14.81 -4.14
C PRO A 50 3.64 -13.88 -3.07
N LEU A 51 2.59 -13.14 -3.44
CA LEU A 51 1.84 -12.36 -2.48
C LEU A 51 1.08 -13.24 -1.52
N TRP A 52 1.37 -13.05 -0.24
CA TRP A 52 0.68 -13.71 0.85
C TRP A 52 -0.61 -12.94 1.19
N ARG A 53 -1.70 -13.68 1.39
CA ARG A 53 -3.04 -13.17 1.77
C ARG A 53 -3.47 -11.91 0.97
N ARG A 54 -3.72 -12.06 -0.33
CA ARG A 54 -4.13 -10.95 -1.23
C ARG A 54 -5.29 -10.11 -0.69
N SER A 55 -6.25 -10.73 0.01
CA SER A 55 -7.38 -10.04 0.64
C SER A 55 -7.01 -9.10 1.79
N ALA A 56 -5.80 -9.19 2.35
CA ALA A 56 -5.25 -8.27 3.33
C ALA A 56 -4.69 -6.98 2.68
N ASN A 57 -4.59 -6.92 1.36
CA ASN A 57 -4.03 -5.77 0.65
C ASN A 57 -5.13 -4.87 0.09
N LEU A 58 -5.09 -3.58 0.41
CA LEU A 58 -5.96 -2.54 -0.13
C LEU A 58 -5.10 -1.53 -0.88
N ALA A 59 -5.26 -1.48 -2.20
CA ALA A 59 -4.52 -0.55 -3.06
C ALA A 59 -5.40 0.63 -3.47
N VAL A 60 -4.84 1.84 -3.34
CA VAL A 60 -5.49 3.11 -3.70
C VAL A 60 -4.47 4.00 -4.43
N PRO A 61 -4.71 4.39 -5.69
CA PRO A 61 -3.96 5.36 -6.44
C PRO A 61 -4.65 6.71 -6.27
N ASP A 62 -3.96 7.63 -5.63
CA ASP A 62 -4.51 8.92 -5.23
C ASP A 62 -3.52 10.07 -5.40
N HIS A 63 -2.22 9.79 -5.54
CA HIS A 63 -1.17 10.80 -5.57
C HIS A 63 -0.88 11.33 -6.98
N ASN A 64 -0.81 10.44 -7.98
CA ASN A 64 -0.36 10.69 -9.35
C ASN A 64 -1.44 10.36 -10.39
N VAL A 65 -2.70 10.33 -9.96
CA VAL A 65 -3.82 10.18 -10.88
C VAL A 65 -3.96 11.45 -11.71
N SER A 66 -3.92 11.32 -13.05
CA SER A 66 -4.08 12.47 -13.93
C SER A 66 -5.41 13.19 -13.69
N THR A 67 -5.38 14.52 -13.81
CA THR A 67 -6.59 15.34 -13.80
C THR A 67 -7.31 15.35 -15.15
N LEU A 68 -6.60 15.04 -16.24
CA LEU A 68 -7.15 15.03 -17.59
C LEU A 68 -8.16 13.89 -17.76
N ALA A 69 -9.32 14.21 -18.32
CA ALA A 69 -10.40 13.24 -18.51
C ALA A 69 -9.99 12.12 -19.50
N SER A 70 -9.25 12.46 -20.55
CA SER A 70 -8.72 11.50 -21.53
C SER A 70 -7.83 10.44 -20.89
N GLU A 71 -6.96 10.85 -19.95
CA GLU A 71 -6.03 9.96 -19.25
C GLU A 71 -6.71 9.14 -18.14
N ARG A 72 -7.82 9.64 -17.57
CA ARG A 72 -8.64 8.90 -16.60
C ARG A 72 -9.65 7.95 -17.23
N GLN A 73 -9.88 8.03 -18.54
CA GLN A 73 -10.94 7.27 -19.22
C GLN A 73 -10.69 5.75 -19.14
N GLY A 74 -9.42 5.33 -19.13
CA GLY A 74 -9.04 3.93 -18.92
C GLY A 74 -9.16 3.45 -17.46
N GLY A 75 -9.42 4.34 -16.51
CA GLY A 75 -9.58 4.04 -15.09
C GLY A 75 -8.49 3.12 -14.55
N LEU A 76 -8.91 2.07 -13.85
CA LEU A 76 -8.04 1.03 -13.30
C LEU A 76 -7.20 0.28 -14.33
N ALA A 77 -7.71 0.13 -15.55
CA ALA A 77 -7.01 -0.59 -16.61
C ALA A 77 -5.76 0.16 -17.09
N ALA A 78 -5.70 1.48 -16.88
CA ALA A 78 -4.56 2.32 -17.21
C ALA A 78 -3.42 2.23 -16.20
N LEU A 79 -3.65 1.61 -15.03
CA LEU A 79 -2.60 1.41 -14.03
C LEU A 79 -1.71 0.21 -14.41
N PRO A 80 -0.40 0.28 -14.12
CA PRO A 80 0.51 -0.83 -14.33
C PRO A 80 -0.04 -2.10 -13.65
N THR A 81 0.05 -3.20 -14.38
CA THR A 81 -0.70 -4.46 -14.21
C THR A 81 -0.61 -5.08 -12.81
N ARG A 82 0.40 -4.73 -12.02
CA ARG A 82 0.77 -5.43 -10.79
C ARG A 82 -0.01 -5.01 -9.53
N CYS A 83 -0.75 -3.89 -9.56
CA CYS A 83 -1.70 -3.53 -8.49
C CYS A 83 -3.07 -4.23 -8.61
N ARG A 84 -3.30 -5.04 -9.67
CA ARG A 84 -4.61 -5.68 -9.92
C ARG A 84 -4.90 -6.88 -9.00
N ASP A 85 -3.87 -7.45 -8.39
CA ASP A 85 -4.00 -8.60 -7.48
C ASP A 85 -4.38 -8.21 -6.04
N CYS A 86 -4.48 -6.91 -5.76
CA CYS A 86 -4.93 -6.37 -4.47
C CYS A 86 -6.41 -6.01 -4.52
N SER A 87 -7.12 -6.14 -3.40
CA SER A 87 -8.52 -5.72 -3.29
C SER A 87 -8.60 -4.20 -3.45
N TYR A 88 -8.91 -3.71 -4.64
CA TYR A 88 -8.96 -2.29 -4.94
C TYR A 88 -10.31 -1.68 -4.52
N ARG A 89 -10.29 -0.55 -3.78
CA ARG A 89 -11.49 0.28 -3.59
C ARG A 89 -11.31 1.60 -4.34
N ARG A 90 -12.35 1.99 -5.10
CA ARG A 90 -12.48 3.33 -5.67
C ARG A 90 -12.59 4.34 -4.53
N SER A 91 -11.46 4.83 -4.04
CA SER A 91 -11.41 5.93 -3.09
C SER A 91 -11.14 7.22 -3.84
N MET A 92 -11.87 8.25 -3.42
CA MET A 92 -11.96 9.61 -3.92
C MET A 92 -10.61 10.20 -4.37
N ILE A 93 -10.54 10.66 -5.63
CA ILE A 93 -9.35 11.27 -6.25
C ILE A 93 -9.13 12.66 -5.64
N ILE A 94 -8.10 12.83 -4.81
CA ILE A 94 -7.63 14.16 -4.37
C ILE A 94 -6.46 14.55 -5.26
N ALA A 95 -6.72 15.40 -6.25
CA ALA A 95 -5.75 15.80 -7.26
C ALA A 95 -4.74 16.84 -6.74
N LYS A 96 -3.44 16.53 -6.83
CA LYS A 96 -2.36 17.52 -6.69
C LYS A 96 -2.10 18.17 -8.05
N ARG A 97 -2.50 19.43 -8.19
CA ARG A 97 -2.21 20.27 -9.36
C ARG A 97 -0.74 20.70 -9.35
N LEU A 98 0.16 19.89 -9.89
CA LEU A 98 1.49 20.35 -10.30
C LEU A 98 1.38 20.90 -11.72
N THR A 99 0.95 22.16 -11.84
CA THR A 99 1.17 22.93 -13.06
C THR A 99 2.67 23.16 -13.21
N SER A 100 3.28 22.40 -14.12
CA SER A 100 4.57 22.72 -14.74
C SER A 100 4.50 24.14 -15.32
N ARG A 101 5.11 25.11 -14.63
CA ARG A 101 5.64 26.32 -15.24
C ARG A 101 7.15 26.27 -15.06
N ARG A 102 7.83 26.07 -16.19
CA ARG A 102 9.20 26.45 -16.54
C ARG A 102 10.04 27.00 -15.38
N PHE A 103 11.08 26.25 -15.00
CA PHE A 103 12.35 26.82 -14.54
C PHE A 103 13.36 26.60 -15.68
N LEU A 104 13.50 27.62 -16.52
CA LEU A 104 14.79 28.07 -17.04
C LEU A 104 15.03 29.43 -16.37
#